data_AF-A0A359AW81-F1
#
_entry.id   AF-A0A359AW81-F1
#
_cell.length_a   1.000
_cell.length_b   1.000
_cell.length_c   1.000
_cell.angle_alpha   90.00
_cell.angle_beta   90.00
_cell.angle_gamma   90.00
#
_symmetry.space_group_name_H-M   'P 1'
#
loop_
_entity.id
_entity.type
_entity.pdbx_description
1 polymer ?
#
loop_
_entity_poly.entity_id
_entity_poly.type
_entity_poly.pdbx_seq_one_letter_code
_entity_poly.pdbx_strand_id
1 'polypeptide(L)'
;IGHMAGVYIPADIYARYLRLKGEEVIFIGGSDEHGVPITIRARREGVTPQDIVDRYHSLIKKSFEDFGIAFDIYSRTTSEIHRQTTTEFFRTLYDKGEFIEQESEQFYDPEAEQFLADRYIT
;
A
#
# COMPACT_ATOMS: atom_id res chain seq x y z
N ILE A 1 -8.59 -4.60 15.77
CA ILE A 1 -7.90 -4.30 17.06
C ILE A 1 -6.41 -4.66 16.99
N GLY A 2 -6.02 -5.88 16.59
CA GLY A 2 -4.61 -6.28 16.50
C GLY A 2 -3.71 -5.33 15.70
N HIS A 3 -4.12 -4.90 14.50
CA HIS A 3 -3.36 -3.91 13.72
C HIS A 3 -3.20 -2.56 14.43
N MET A 4 -4.26 -2.06 15.08
CA MET A 4 -4.22 -0.81 15.85
C MET A 4 -3.23 -0.88 17.02
N ALA A 5 -3.32 -1.94 17.80
CA ALA A 5 -2.46 -2.15 18.96
C ALA A 5 -1.00 -2.42 18.57
N GLY A 6 -0.77 -3.09 17.44
CA GLY A 6 0.55 -3.54 17.03
C GLY A 6 1.45 -2.42 16.50
N VAL A 7 0.93 -1.53 15.65
CA VAL A 7 1.77 -0.54 14.95
C VAL A 7 1.31 0.90 15.14
N TYR A 8 -0.01 1.16 15.17
CA TYR A 8 -0.52 2.53 15.10
C TYR A 8 -0.55 3.25 16.44
N ILE A 9 -1.07 2.59 17.49
CA ILE A 9 -1.13 3.19 18.83
C ILE A 9 0.28 3.46 19.39
N PRO A 10 1.26 2.54 19.33
CA PRO A 10 2.60 2.82 19.83
C PRO A 10 3.28 3.96 19.06
N ALA A 11 3.14 4.01 17.74
CA ALA A 11 3.71 5.07 16.92
C ALA A 11 3.08 6.44 17.21
N ASP A 12 1.75 6.50 17.38
CA ASP A 12 1.04 7.73 17.74
C ASP A 12 1.43 8.26 19.12
N ILE A 13 1.52 7.37 20.13
CA ILE A 13 1.98 7.73 21.47
C ILE A 13 3.39 8.33 21.41
N TYR A 14 4.28 7.70 20.64
CA TYR A 14 5.66 8.16 20.50
C TYR A 14 5.75 9.51 19.78
N ALA A 15 5.03 9.68 18.67
CA ALA A 15 4.98 10.95 17.94
C ALA A 15 4.47 12.09 18.83
N ARG A 16 3.40 11.85 19.61
CA ARG A 16 2.87 12.82 20.58
C ARG A 16 3.88 13.16 21.68
N TYR A 17 4.55 12.15 22.22
CA TYR A 17 5.60 12.34 23.22
C TYR A 17 6.72 13.25 22.70
N LEU A 18 7.24 12.97 21.49
CA LEU A 18 8.29 13.78 20.87
C LEU A 18 7.83 15.23 20.62
N ARG A 19 6.61 15.43 20.10
CA ARG A 19 6.03 16.78 19.95
C ARG A 19 5.94 17.52 21.30
N LEU A 20 5.51 16.84 22.38
CA LEU A 20 5.46 17.42 23.73
C LEU A 20 6.85 17.76 24.29
N LYS A 21 7.90 17.07 23.82
CA LYS A 21 9.29 17.38 24.15
C LYS A 21 9.85 18.59 23.39
N GLY A 22 9.09 19.13 22.43
CA GLY A 22 9.51 20.25 21.58
C GLY A 22 10.25 19.82 20.31
N GLU A 23 10.25 18.52 19.99
CA GLU A 23 10.86 18.01 18.77
C GLU A 23 9.99 18.31 17.54
N GLU A 24 10.61 18.55 16.40
CA GLU A 24 9.92 18.61 15.11
C GLU A 24 9.63 17.19 14.61
N VAL A 25 8.35 16.85 14.47
CA VAL A 25 7.89 15.50 14.11
C VAL A 25 6.90 15.57 12.96
N ILE A 26 7.16 14.77 11.93
CA ILE A 26 6.18 14.47 10.88
C ILE A 26 5.82 12.99 10.97
N PHE A 27 4.58 12.69 11.34
CA PHE A 27 4.04 11.34 11.47
C PHE A 27 3.20 10.99 10.23
N ILE A 28 3.73 10.09 9.39
CA ILE A 28 3.15 9.73 8.09
C ILE A 28 2.62 8.30 8.14
N GLY A 29 1.43 8.10 7.58
CA GLY A 29 0.84 6.79 7.32
C GLY A 29 0.24 6.73 5.92
N GLY A 30 -0.34 5.59 5.56
CA GLY A 30 -1.09 5.49 4.32
C GLY A 30 -1.69 4.12 4.06
N SER A 31 -2.40 4.01 2.94
CA SER A 31 -2.96 2.76 2.44
C SER A 31 -2.05 2.13 1.38
N ASP A 32 -1.74 0.85 1.55
CA ASP A 32 -1.19 0.01 0.49
C ASP A 32 -2.34 -0.53 -0.36
N GLU A 33 -2.27 -0.30 -1.65
CA GLU A 33 -3.40 -0.37 -2.59
C GLU A 33 -3.05 -1.17 -3.85
N HIS A 34 -1.91 -1.86 -3.85
CA HIS A 34 -1.51 -2.73 -4.95
C HIS A 34 -1.56 -4.21 -4.54
N GLY A 35 -1.65 -5.09 -5.55
CA GLY A 35 -1.52 -6.53 -5.36
C GLY A 35 -2.79 -7.33 -5.60
N VAL A 36 -2.58 -8.65 -5.69
CA VAL A 36 -3.56 -9.64 -6.12
C VAL A 36 -4.85 -9.67 -5.27
N PRO A 37 -4.83 -9.53 -3.93
CA PRO A 37 -6.07 -9.57 -3.15
C PRO A 37 -7.09 -8.50 -3.54
N ILE A 38 -6.62 -7.32 -3.98
CA ILE A 38 -7.47 -6.20 -4.38
C ILE A 38 -8.16 -6.53 -5.71
N THR A 39 -7.42 -7.10 -6.67
CA THR A 39 -7.97 -7.47 -7.97
C THR A 39 -8.97 -8.63 -7.86
N ILE A 40 -8.70 -9.63 -7.02
CA ILE A 40 -9.68 -10.71 -6.70
C ILE A 40 -10.98 -10.11 -6.16
N ARG A 41 -10.86 -9.18 -5.21
CA ARG A 41 -12.02 -8.56 -4.59
C ARG A 41 -12.82 -7.72 -5.58
N ALA A 42 -12.15 -6.93 -6.40
CA ALA A 42 -12.75 -6.12 -7.45
C ALA A 42 -13.55 -7.00 -8.43
N ARG A 43 -12.95 -8.11 -8.91
CA ARG A 43 -13.62 -9.10 -9.76
C ARG A 43 -14.86 -9.71 -9.09
N ARG A 44 -14.75 -10.10 -7.82
CA ARG A 44 -15.87 -10.68 -7.06
C ARG A 44 -17.03 -9.69 -6.87
N GLU A 45 -16.72 -8.41 -6.70
CA GLU A 45 -17.72 -7.35 -6.50
C GLU A 45 -18.20 -6.73 -7.82
N GLY A 46 -17.61 -7.09 -8.97
CA GLY A 46 -17.97 -6.54 -10.29
C GLY A 46 -17.62 -5.07 -10.45
N VAL A 47 -16.59 -4.59 -9.75
CA VAL A 47 -16.13 -3.19 -9.76
C VAL A 47 -14.65 -3.09 -10.15
N THR A 48 -14.14 -1.88 -10.34
CA THR A 48 -12.71 -1.71 -10.64
C THR A 48 -11.85 -1.86 -9.37
N PRO A 49 -10.56 -2.22 -9.50
CA PRO A 49 -9.63 -2.18 -8.36
C PRO A 49 -9.58 -0.82 -7.67
N GLN A 50 -9.70 0.27 -8.45
CA GLN A 50 -9.70 1.64 -7.93
C GLN A 50 -10.91 1.88 -7.00
N ASP A 51 -12.11 1.41 -7.38
CA ASP A 51 -13.31 1.52 -6.54
C ASP A 51 -13.13 0.84 -5.19
N ILE A 52 -12.45 -0.32 -5.16
CA ILE A 52 -12.14 -1.03 -3.92
C ILE A 52 -11.24 -0.18 -3.03
N VAL A 53 -10.12 0.30 -3.57
CA VAL A 53 -9.12 1.00 -2.75
C VAL A 53 -9.60 2.38 -2.32
N ASP A 54 -10.37 3.10 -3.15
CA ASP A 54 -10.97 4.39 -2.78
C ASP A 54 -11.92 4.25 -1.59
N ARG A 55 -12.77 3.21 -1.62
CA ARG A 55 -13.69 2.89 -0.54
C ARG A 55 -12.93 2.54 0.74
N TYR A 56 -11.94 1.65 0.66
CA TYR A 56 -11.20 1.20 1.84
C TYR A 56 -10.27 2.27 2.41
N HIS A 57 -9.58 3.04 1.58
CA HIS A 57 -8.75 4.16 2.01
C HIS A 57 -9.57 5.14 2.87
N SER A 58 -10.75 5.52 2.38
CA SER A 58 -11.65 6.44 3.10
C SER A 58 -12.13 5.86 4.43
N LEU A 59 -12.52 4.58 4.45
CA LEU A 59 -12.97 3.89 5.67
C LEU A 59 -11.85 3.75 6.71
N ILE A 60 -10.66 3.39 6.27
CA ILE A 60 -9.48 3.20 7.13
C ILE A 60 -9.03 4.56 7.68
N LYS A 61 -8.94 5.59 6.84
CA LYS A 61 -8.61 6.96 7.26
C LYS A 61 -9.58 7.45 8.34
N LYS A 62 -10.88 7.32 8.10
CA LYS A 62 -11.92 7.69 9.07
C LYS A 62 -11.77 6.89 10.37
N SER A 63 -11.47 5.59 10.28
CA SER A 63 -11.23 4.77 11.48
C SER A 63 -10.06 5.32 12.30
N PHE A 64 -8.94 5.70 11.66
CA PHE A 64 -7.82 6.31 12.37
C PHE A 64 -8.19 7.64 13.04
N GLU A 65 -8.96 8.48 12.35
CA GLU A 65 -9.46 9.75 12.90
C GLU A 65 -10.38 9.51 14.11
N ASP A 66 -11.32 8.57 14.01
CA ASP A 66 -12.25 8.20 15.09
C ASP A 66 -11.52 7.62 16.32
N PHE A 67 -10.41 6.90 16.11
CA PHE A 67 -9.54 6.40 17.17
C PHE A 67 -8.55 7.45 17.70
N GLY A 68 -8.52 8.66 17.13
CA GLY A 68 -7.66 9.75 17.54
C GLY A 68 -6.19 9.61 17.12
N ILE A 69 -5.87 8.78 16.13
CA ILE A 69 -4.52 8.69 15.58
C ILE A 69 -4.21 9.97 14.79
N ALA A 70 -3.13 10.66 15.16
CA ALA A 70 -2.80 12.00 14.66
C ALA A 70 -1.65 11.98 13.65
N PHE A 71 -1.90 11.35 12.50
CA PHE A 71 -1.04 11.49 11.33
C PHE A 71 -1.04 12.95 10.84
N ASP A 72 0.13 13.48 10.47
CA ASP A 72 0.22 14.73 9.71
C ASP A 72 -0.15 14.50 8.24
N ILE A 73 0.21 13.32 7.72
CA ILE A 73 -0.11 12.90 6.35
C ILE A 73 -0.58 11.45 6.39
N TYR A 74 -1.79 11.20 5.91
CA TYR A 74 -2.29 9.87 5.60
C TYR A 74 -2.48 9.73 4.09
N SER A 75 -1.49 9.11 3.43
CA SER A 75 -1.38 9.03 1.96
C SER A 75 -1.85 7.66 1.42
N ARG A 76 -1.61 7.41 0.13
CA ARG A 76 -1.93 6.16 -0.56
C ARG A 76 -0.97 5.86 -1.69
N THR A 77 -0.77 4.58 -1.98
CA THR A 77 0.17 4.09 -3.00
C THR A 77 -0.36 4.19 -4.44
N THR A 78 -1.64 4.50 -4.66
CA THR A 78 -2.18 4.86 -5.98
C THR A 78 -2.05 6.36 -6.31
N SER A 79 -1.46 7.15 -5.41
CA SER A 79 -1.26 8.57 -5.65
C SER A 79 -0.25 8.84 -6.77
N GLU A 80 -0.42 9.97 -7.47
CA GLU A 80 0.47 10.37 -8.56
C GLU A 80 1.91 10.52 -8.09
N ILE A 81 2.11 11.11 -6.90
CA ILE A 81 3.46 11.27 -6.32
C ILE A 81 4.12 9.92 -6.07
N HIS A 82 3.38 8.93 -5.55
CA HIS A 82 3.92 7.59 -5.35
C HIS A 82 4.30 6.95 -6.68
N ARG A 83 3.45 7.08 -7.71
CA ARG A 83 3.76 6.58 -9.06
C ARG A 83 5.04 7.19 -9.61
N GLN A 84 5.21 8.50 -9.49
CA GLN A 84 6.40 9.21 -9.96
C GLN A 84 7.64 8.77 -9.21
N THR A 85 7.63 8.80 -7.88
CA THR A 85 8.77 8.41 -7.03
C THR A 85 9.18 6.95 -7.29
N THR A 86 8.23 6.02 -7.35
CA THR A 86 8.54 4.60 -7.58
C THR A 86 9.09 4.37 -8.98
N THR A 87 8.56 5.06 -10.00
CA THR A 87 9.08 5.00 -11.37
C THR A 87 10.51 5.52 -11.45
N GLU A 88 10.80 6.65 -10.82
CA GLU A 88 12.13 7.24 -10.77
C GLU A 88 13.12 6.33 -10.02
N PHE A 89 12.70 5.76 -8.90
CA PHE A 89 13.50 4.82 -8.13
C PHE A 89 13.88 3.59 -8.96
N PHE A 90 12.89 2.98 -9.63
CA PHE A 90 13.13 1.85 -10.53
C PHE A 90 14.09 2.22 -11.67
N ARG A 91 13.82 3.31 -12.39
CA ARG A 91 14.66 3.76 -13.52
C ARG A 91 16.09 4.04 -13.08
N THR A 92 16.27 4.66 -11.92
CA THR A 92 17.61 4.95 -11.39
C THR A 92 18.44 3.67 -11.21
N LEU A 93 17.83 2.59 -10.71
CA LEU A 93 18.51 1.30 -10.56
C LEU A 93 18.70 0.60 -11.91
N TYR A 94 17.73 0.72 -12.82
CA TYR A 94 17.80 0.16 -14.16
C TYR A 94 18.94 0.79 -14.97
N ASP A 95 19.02 2.11 -15.00
CA ASP A 95 20.01 2.86 -15.77
C ASP A 95 21.44 2.68 -15.21
N LYS A 96 21.56 2.28 -13.94
CA LYS A 96 22.84 1.89 -13.31
C LYS A 96 23.25 0.45 -13.59
N GLY A 97 22.39 -0.36 -14.22
CA GLY A 97 22.64 -1.78 -14.47
C GLY A 97 22.60 -2.63 -13.20
N GLU A 98 21.87 -2.21 -12.16
CA GLU A 98 21.76 -2.94 -10.89
C GLU A 98 20.78 -4.14 -10.97
N PHE A 99 20.06 -4.27 -12.09
CA PHE A 99 19.13 -5.37 -12.32
C PHE A 99 19.75 -6.48 -13.17
N ILE A 100 19.37 -7.71 -12.83
CA ILE A 100 19.60 -8.90 -13.66
C ILE A 100 18.24 -9.27 -14.24
N GLU A 101 18.10 -9.14 -15.55
CA GLU A 101 16.91 -9.62 -16.26
C GLU A 101 16.99 -11.15 -16.37
N GLN A 102 15.89 -11.83 -16.04
CA GLN A 102 15.78 -13.28 -16.07
C GLN A 102 14.48 -13.69 -16.75
N GLU A 103 14.56 -14.71 -17.59
CA GLU A 103 13.39 -15.38 -18.15
C GLU A 103 13.04 -16.58 -17.27
N SER A 104 11.75 -16.79 -17.02
CA SER A 104 11.27 -17.92 -16.22
C SER A 104 9.96 -18.46 -16.80
N GLU A 105 9.77 -19.77 -16.72
CA GLU A 105 8.49 -20.39 -17.06
C GLU A 105 7.50 -20.17 -15.92
N GLN A 106 6.32 -19.67 -16.25
CA GLN A 106 5.24 -19.44 -15.30
C GLN A 106 3.95 -20.08 -15.83
N PHE A 107 3.10 -20.54 -14.92
CA PHE A 107 1.80 -21.07 -15.30
C PHE A 107 0.92 -19.95 -15.85
N TYR A 108 0.21 -20.25 -16.94
CA TYR A 108 -0.66 -19.31 -17.64
C TYR A 108 -2.06 -19.92 -17.78
N ASP A 109 -3.08 -19.15 -17.43
CA ASP A 109 -4.48 -19.51 -17.63
C ASP A 109 -4.95 -18.92 -18.98
N PRO A 110 -5.22 -19.76 -20.00
CA PRO A 110 -5.65 -19.29 -21.30
C PRO A 110 -7.11 -18.81 -21.33
N GLU A 111 -7.95 -19.21 -20.38
CA GLU A 111 -9.35 -18.76 -20.31
C GLU A 111 -9.45 -17.38 -19.66
N ALA A 112 -8.63 -17.13 -18.64
CA ALA A 112 -8.54 -15.84 -17.96
C ALA A 112 -7.48 -14.89 -18.54
N GLU A 113 -6.75 -15.31 -19.57
CA GLU A 113 -5.67 -14.58 -20.26
C GLU A 113 -4.64 -13.93 -19.30
N GLN A 114 -4.17 -14.68 -18.30
CA GLN A 114 -3.29 -14.15 -17.26
C GLN A 114 -2.28 -15.19 -16.74
N PHE A 115 -1.12 -14.70 -16.31
CA PHE A 115 -0.18 -15.51 -15.53
C PHE A 115 -0.73 -15.79 -14.12
N LEU A 116 -0.51 -17.00 -13.65
CA LEU A 116 -0.93 -17.46 -12.33
C LEU A 116 0.21 -17.24 -11.34
N ALA A 117 -0.02 -16.36 -10.35
CA ALA A 117 0.84 -16.33 -9.18
C ALA A 117 0.80 -17.67 -8.44
N ASP A 118 1.89 -18.08 -7.80
CA ASP A 118 2.03 -19.37 -7.09
C ASP A 118 0.85 -19.73 -6.17
N ARG A 119 0.19 -18.71 -5.61
CA ARG A 119 -0.99 -18.87 -4.75
C ARG A 119 -2.25 -19.41 -5.46
N TYR A 120 -2.25 -19.49 -6.78
CA TYR A 120 -3.38 -19.99 -7.58
C TYR A 120 -3.21 -21.44 -8.04
N ILE A 121 -2.08 -22.08 -7.72
CA ILE A 121 -1.78 -23.45 -8.12
C ILE A 121 -2.03 -24.34 -6.89
N THR A 122 -2.89 -25.36 -7.05
CA THR A 122 -3.19 -26.36 -6.00
C THR A 122 -2.72 -27.74 -6.45
#